data_AF-A0A9J6FDW5-F1
#
_entry.id   AF-A0A9J6FDW5-F1
#
_cell.length_a   1.000
_cell.length_b   1.000
_cell.length_c   1.000
_cell.angle_alpha   90.00
_cell.angle_beta   90.00
_cell.angle_gamma   90.00
#
_symmetry.space_group_name_H-M   'P 1'
#
loop_
_entity.id
_entity.type
_entity.pdbx_description
1 polymer ?
#
loop_
_entity_poly.entity_id
_entity_poly.type
_entity_poly.pdbx_seq_one_letter_code
_entity_poly.pdbx_strand_id
1 'polypeptide(L)' 'MSLFKAPTDPSLLSEWAKRIKRADRKLTPNAVVCEKHFGDNCTKRSFKITVNGVVDEIPRDKLRVKLDAVPMQYSRDT' A
#
# COMPACT_ATOMS: atom_id res chain seq x y z
N MET A 1 1.74 10.63 -9.11
CA MET A 1 2.47 9.80 -8.15
C MET A 1 1.73 9.81 -6.82
N SER A 2 1.23 8.67 -6.36
CA SER A 2 0.54 8.54 -5.06
C SER A 2 1.51 8.18 -3.92
N LEU A 3 1.18 8.61 -2.70
CA LEU A 3 1.89 8.27 -1.46
C LEU A 3 0.95 7.52 -0.51
N PHE A 4 1.43 6.44 0.06
CA PHE A 4 0.71 5.60 1.01
C PHE A 4 1.38 5.65 2.38
N LYS A 5 0.58 5.86 3.43
CA LYS A 5 1.09 5.75 4.80
C LYS A 5 1.50 4.31 5.09
N ALA A 6 2.59 4.16 5.82
CA ALA A 6 2.98 2.85 6.35
C ALA A 6 1.86 2.31 7.27
N PRO A 7 1.69 0.98 7.32
CA PRO A 7 0.68 0.37 8.17
C PRO A 7 1.02 0.60 9.66
N THR A 8 -0.03 0.78 10.47
CA THR A 8 0.10 0.84 11.94
C THR A 8 0.17 -0.55 12.56
N ASP A 9 -0.31 -1.57 11.86
CA ASP A 9 -0.17 -2.97 12.27
C ASP A 9 1.32 -3.37 12.32
N PRO A 10 1.85 -3.80 13.47
CA PRO A 10 3.28 -4.08 13.62
C PRO A 10 3.78 -5.21 12.71
N SER A 11 2.95 -6.24 12.49
CA SER A 11 3.31 -7.40 11.67
C SER A 11 3.46 -7.01 10.21
N LEU A 12 2.49 -6.29 9.67
CA LEU A 12 2.52 -5.79 8.30
C LEU A 12 3.62 -4.73 8.11
N LEU A 13 3.86 -3.87 9.12
CA LEU A 13 4.95 -2.90 9.09
C LEU A 13 6.32 -3.58 9.02
N SER A 14 6.54 -4.63 9.82
CA SER A 14 7.76 -5.44 9.76
C SER A 14 7.96 -6.03 8.37
N GLU A 15 6.88 -6.50 7.76
CA GLU A 15 6.89 -7.11 6.44
C GLU A 15 7.15 -6.10 5.31
N TRP A 16 6.68 -4.86 5.47
CA TRP A 16 7.06 -3.73 4.62
C TRP A 16 8.54 -3.35 4.80
N ALA A 17 9.03 -3.29 6.03
CA ALA A 17 10.41 -2.93 6.34
C ALA A 17 11.43 -3.91 5.77
N LYS A 18 11.11 -5.21 5.72
CA LYS A 18 11.95 -6.24 5.08
C LYS A 18 12.10 -6.04 3.58
N ARG A 19 11.06 -5.55 2.90
CA ARG A 19 11.03 -5.39 1.44
C ARG A 19 11.49 -4.01 0.96
N ILE A 20 11.23 -2.97 1.75
CA ILE A 20 11.70 -1.60 1.49
C ILE A 20 12.98 -1.38 2.30
N LYS A 21 14.06 -2.04 1.87
CA LYS A 21 15.36 -1.90 2.52
C LYS A 21 15.93 -0.50 2.27
N ARG A 22 16.24 0.19 3.36
CA ARG A 22 16.88 1.51 3.36
C ARG A 22 18.05 1.49 4.34
N ALA A 23 19.22 1.93 3.88
CA ALA A 23 20.40 2.03 4.72
C ALA A 23 20.37 3.28 5.62
N ASP A 24 19.66 4.34 5.20
CA ASP A 24 19.65 5.64 5.85
C ASP A 24 18.64 5.74 7.02
N ARG A 25 17.55 4.97 6.97
CA ARG A 25 16.50 5.03 8.00
C ARG A 25 15.63 3.78 8.05
N LYS A 26 15.09 3.52 9.24
CA LYS A 26 14.06 2.48 9.45
C LYS A 26 12.68 2.97 8.99
N LEU A 27 11.84 2.05 8.52
CA LEU A 27 10.44 2.34 8.22
C LEU A 27 9.66 2.45 9.53
N THR A 28 8.93 3.55 9.71
CA THR A 28 8.09 3.82 10.89
C THR A 28 6.62 3.97 10.47
N PRO A 29 5.62 3.83 11.37
CA PRO A 29 4.20 4.06 11.02
C PRO A 29 3.90 5.46 10.46
N ASN A 30 4.72 6.46 10.79
CA ASN A 30 4.59 7.83 10.29
C ASN A 30 5.21 8.04 8.91
N ALA A 31 5.86 7.03 8.34
CA ALA A 31 6.48 7.12 7.03
C ALA A 31 5.44 7.02 5.92
N VAL A 32 5.81 7.56 4.76
CA VAL A 32 5.05 7.38 3.51
C VAL A 32 5.92 6.68 2.47
N VAL A 33 5.27 5.86 1.66
CA VAL A 33 5.88 5.05 0.60
C VAL A 33 5.16 5.35 -0.70
N CYS A 34 5.91 5.53 -1.80
CA CYS A 34 5.29 5.82 -3.09
C CYS A 34 4.71 4.57 -3.75
N GLU A 35 3.76 4.79 -4.66
CA GLU A 35 3.04 3.69 -5.33
C GLU A 35 3.91 2.72 -6.13
N LYS A 36 5.12 3.14 -6.53
CA LYS A 36 6.09 2.30 -7.27
C LYS A 36 6.52 1.05 -6.49
N HIS A 37 6.35 1.06 -5.16
CA HIS A 37 6.63 -0.10 -4.33
C HIS A 37 5.52 -1.16 -4.38
N PHE A 38 4.39 -0.90 -5.02
CA PHE A 38 3.24 -1.79 -5.07
C PHE A 38 2.91 -2.14 -6.51
N GLY A 39 2.62 -3.41 -6.79
CA GLY A 39 2.12 -3.80 -8.11
C GLY A 39 0.71 -3.24 -8.34
N ASP A 40 0.26 -3.14 -9.59
CA ASP A 40 -1.06 -2.59 -9.92
C ASP A 40 -2.19 -3.32 -9.17
N ASN A 41 -2.04 -4.63 -8.99
CA ASN A 41 -2.97 -5.50 -8.26
C ASN A 41 -3.03 -5.25 -6.74
N CYS A 42 -2.10 -4.48 -6.18
CA CYS A 42 -2.04 -4.15 -4.76
C CYS A 42 -2.76 -2.84 -4.43
N THR A 43 -3.32 -2.16 -5.44
CA THR A 43 -4.00 -0.87 -5.27
C THR A 43 -5.48 -0.96 -5.62
N LYS A 44 -6.30 -0.10 -5.00
CA LYS A 44 -7.75 0.01 -5.21
C LYS A 44 -8.06 1.38 -5.80
N ARG A 45 -8.59 1.40 -7.02
CA ARG A 45 -9.07 2.60 -7.73
C ARG A 45 -10.56 2.87 -7.51
N SER A 46 -11.29 1.90 -6.98
CA SER A 46 -12.71 1.98 -6.68
C SER A 46 -13.01 1.32 -5.33
N PHE A 47 -14.22 1.49 -4.82
CA PHE A 47 -14.77 0.69 -3.73
C PHE A 47 -16.19 0.28 -4.06
N LYS A 48 -16.57 -0.92 -3.61
CA LYS A 48 -17.92 -1.45 -3.74
C LYS A 48 -18.71 -1.12 -2.49
N ILE A 49 -19.92 -0.61 -2.66
CA ILE A 49 -20.90 -0.45 -1.59
C ILE A 49 -22.16 -1.20 -1.95
N THR A 50 -22.88 -1.68 -0.94
CA THR A 50 -24.20 -2.28 -1.12
C THR A 50 -25.24 -1.32 -0.56
N VAL A 51 -26.14 -0.82 -1.40
CA VAL A 51 -27.26 0.05 -1.01
C VAL A 51 -28.55 -0.64 -1.42
N ASN A 52 -29.43 -0.94 -0.47
CA ASN A 52 -30.69 -1.65 -0.72
C ASN A 52 -30.54 -2.97 -1.50
N GLY A 53 -29.43 -3.70 -1.29
CA GLY A 53 -29.12 -4.95 -1.99
C GLY A 53 -28.49 -4.79 -3.37
N VAL A 54 -28.36 -3.56 -3.88
CA VAL A 54 -27.67 -3.25 -5.14
C VAL A 54 -26.20 -2.98 -4.85
N VAL A 55 -25.30 -3.63 -5.60
CA VAL A 55 -23.85 -3.41 -5.49
C VAL A 55 -23.43 -2.34 -6.47
N ASP A 56 -23.04 -1.18 -5.97
CA ASP A 56 -22.47 -0.08 -6.76
C ASP A 56 -20.95 -0.03 -6.62
N GLU A 57 -20.27 0.26 -7.72
CA GLU A 57 -18.83 0.48 -7.77
C GLU A 57 -18.52 1.96 -7.97
N ILE A 58 -17.95 2.58 -6.93
CA ILE A 58 -17.66 4.01 -6.92
C ILE A 58 -16.16 4.23 -7.15
N PRO A 59 -15.74 5.02 -8.15
CA PRO A 59 -14.35 5.39 -8.35
C PRO A 59 -13.84 6.22 -7.16
N ARG A 60 -12.57 6.04 -6.80
CA ARG A 60 -11.91 6.83 -5.75
C ARG A 60 -11.14 7.98 -6.36
N ASP A 61 -11.23 9.15 -5.74
CA ASP A 61 -10.37 10.30 -6.05
C ASP A 61 -8.89 10.04 -5.71
N LYS A 62 -8.64 9.19 -4.69
CA LYS A 62 -7.29 8.82 -4.24
C LYS A 62 -7.09 7.32 -4.27
N LEU A 63 -5.99 6.90 -4.90
CA LEU A 63 -5.52 5.52 -4.87
C LEU A 63 -5.28 5.08 -3.42
N ARG A 64 -5.65 3.85 -3.09
CA ARG A 64 -5.32 3.23 -1.80
C ARG A 64 -4.68 1.88 -2.02
N VAL A 65 -3.70 1.55 -1.20
CA VAL A 65 -3.16 0.18 -1.10
C VAL A 65 -4.18 -0.72 -0.40
N LYS A 66 -4.28 -1.99 -0.82
CA LYS A 66 -5.10 -3.00 -0.14
C LYS A 66 -4.63 -3.16 1.31
N LEU A 67 -5.53 -3.52 2.23
CA LEU A 67 -5.23 -3.56 3.66
C LEU A 67 -4.06 -4.50 4.00
N ASP A 68 -3.96 -5.59 3.24
CA ASP A 68 -3.01 -6.69 3.35
C ASP A 68 -1.87 -6.60 2.33
N ALA A 69 -1.83 -5.56 1.50
CA ALA A 69 -0.83 -5.48 0.45
C ALA A 69 0.55 -5.24 1.04
N VAL A 70 1.49 -6.06 0.58
CA VAL A 70 2.92 -5.94 0.87
C VAL A 70 3.62 -5.30 -0.34
N PRO A 71 4.64 -4.45 -0.12
CA PRO A 71 5.49 -3.93 -1.18
C PRO A 71 6.11 -5.07 -2.01
N MET A 72 6.49 -4.81 -3.24
CA MET A 72 7.40 -5.68 -3.97
C MET A 72 8.82 -5.53 -3.41
N GLN A 73 9.56 -6.63 -3.34
CA GLN A 73 10.96 -6.59 -2.94
C GLN A 73 11.77 -5.92 -4.05
N TYR A 74 12.40 -4.78 -3.75
CA TYR A 74 13.37 -4.18 -4.65
C TYR A 74 14.72 -4.88 -4.45
N SER A 75 15.15 -5.72 -5.39
CA SER A 75 16.56 -6.07 -5.55
C SER A 75 17.20 -5.04 -6.49
N ARG A 76 18.11 -4.22 -5.96
CA ARG A 76 19.18 -3.66 -6.80
C ARG A 76 20.42 -4.47 -6.49
N ASP A 77 20.64 -5.50 -7.29
CA ASP A 77 21.99 -6.02 -7.53
C ASP A 77 22.49 -5.31 -8.80
N THR A 78 23.11 -4.14 -8.63
CA THR A 78 24.05 -3.57 -9.61
C THR A 78 24.93 -2.54 -8.91
#